data_AF-A0A925ZTR9-F1
#
_entry.id   AF-A0A925ZTR9-F1
#
_cell.length_a   1.000
_cell.length_b   1.000
_cell.length_c   1.000
_cell.angle_alpha   90.00
_cell.angle_beta   90.00
_cell.angle_gamma   90.00
#
_symmetry.space_group_name_H-M   'P 1'
#
loop_
_entity.id
_entity.type
_entity.pdbx_description
1 polymer ?
#
loop_
_entity_poly.entity_id
_entity_poly.type
_entity_poly.pdbx_seq_one_letter_code
_entity_poly.pdbx_strand_id
1 'polypeptide(L)'
;SGAAGAWTSLDLTQDAQDSTLWQGDLAGVAASDVRYIVQAANGLGVVTLADNLGAYYTPGTDPAAPPSATQQPTTLALASTSNSGAFGTQLNVAATLTNGTGPLANQPVTFSLGAQSYTALTNGSGQASATLDLTATPGAYQLTATYAGTPELASAAAPAPFTITKQDTSVTLLPTAASVPPGASSGIVATLRDADGTPLALKSVFFGVGELRIPATTDALGQTSLGVVSLLPGTYSVTASFAGSPAPGITLSDPRYNGSLATGGLTIVSDVDTTPPVTTASVAGTIARTPDIYRPGPTLTLSASEAGGTSYRVRPFGGSFGPWQPYSAPVVISGEGENTVEFRSTDAAGNVETTKTLAVKISSLPTSVLDAFNRSNGAIGSPWVGLASTLFYRIAGQRVDVVNGGPIIWFRGTMPGASQGAFVTLATVDPRGPAQGLLLKVQDRTSPDRAKGAIGVRYDAARGTVVVEALRINPSAFTSYAPLAVSFASGDQLGAWVNASGEVWIYKNGLAVGKITLNAADKAFFNGKGGWPGLLYLGAGGAFFDDFGGGNAAR
;
A
#
# COMPACT_ATOMS: atom_id res chain seq x y z
N SER A 1 12.14 -73.69 -7.95
CA SER A 1 10.72 -73.96 -8.25
C SER A 1 10.01 -72.69 -8.68
N GLY A 2 9.65 -72.61 -9.97
CA GLY A 2 8.43 -71.94 -10.43
C GLY A 2 8.30 -70.42 -10.31
N ALA A 3 9.16 -69.66 -10.99
CA ALA A 3 8.78 -68.39 -11.61
C ALA A 3 9.57 -68.23 -12.92
N ALA A 4 8.88 -68.21 -14.05
CA ALA A 4 9.47 -67.81 -15.32
C ALA A 4 9.87 -66.33 -15.22
N GLY A 5 11.12 -66.00 -15.57
CA GLY A 5 11.55 -64.61 -15.82
C GLY A 5 12.55 -63.96 -14.85
N ALA A 6 13.14 -64.68 -13.89
CA ALA A 6 14.20 -64.11 -13.04
C ALA A 6 15.60 -64.37 -13.62
N TRP A 7 16.29 -63.31 -14.05
CA TRP A 7 17.69 -63.38 -14.46
C TRP A 7 18.58 -63.57 -13.22
N THR A 8 19.47 -64.56 -13.27
CA THR A 8 20.52 -64.76 -12.25
C THR A 8 21.87 -64.56 -12.93
N SER A 9 22.64 -63.59 -12.46
CA SER A 9 24.01 -63.38 -12.94
C SER A 9 24.91 -64.52 -12.46
N LEU A 10 25.74 -65.03 -13.37
CA LEU A 10 26.79 -65.99 -13.07
C LEU A 10 28.10 -65.41 -13.58
N ASP A 11 29.02 -65.13 -12.67
CA ASP A 11 30.35 -64.68 -13.04
C ASP A 11 31.14 -65.87 -13.60
N LEU A 12 31.69 -65.68 -14.80
CA LEU A 12 32.54 -66.67 -15.44
C LEU A 12 34.00 -66.34 -15.18
N THR A 13 34.81 -67.37 -14.93
CA THR A 13 36.26 -67.26 -14.79
C THR A 13 36.91 -67.60 -16.13
N GLN A 14 37.80 -66.73 -16.62
CA GLN A 14 38.57 -67.01 -17.84
C GLN A 14 39.59 -68.11 -17.57
N ASP A 15 39.70 -69.06 -18.50
CA ASP A 15 40.71 -70.10 -18.43
C ASP A 15 42.12 -69.49 -18.55
N ALA A 16 43.04 -69.95 -17.70
CA ALA A 16 44.39 -69.39 -17.61
C ALA A 16 45.29 -69.75 -18.79
N GLN A 17 44.92 -70.76 -19.59
CA GLN A 17 45.67 -71.25 -20.74
C GLN A 17 44.96 -71.04 -22.08
N ASP A 18 43.65 -70.84 -22.07
CA ASP A 18 42.85 -70.49 -23.24
C ASP A 18 42.07 -69.18 -23.02
N SER A 19 42.56 -68.09 -23.62
CA SER A 19 41.95 -66.77 -23.50
C SER A 19 40.55 -66.68 -24.14
N THR A 20 40.12 -67.69 -24.89
CA THR A 20 38.80 -67.76 -25.52
C THR A 20 37.78 -68.58 -24.71
N LEU A 21 38.24 -69.27 -23.66
CA LEU A 21 37.40 -70.13 -22.84
C LEU A 21 37.08 -69.45 -21.50
N TRP A 22 35.78 -69.43 -21.17
CA TRP A 22 35.26 -68.90 -19.91
C TRP A 22 34.37 -69.95 -19.26
N GLN A 23 34.52 -70.17 -17.96
CA GLN A 23 33.90 -71.30 -17.25
C GLN A 23 33.20 -70.83 -15.97
N GLY A 24 32.11 -71.52 -15.60
CA GLY A 24 31.38 -71.30 -14.36
C GLY A 24 30.36 -72.42 -14.12
N ASP A 25 30.00 -72.65 -12.86
CA ASP A 25 29.12 -73.75 -12.46
C ASP A 25 27.72 -73.24 -12.06
N LEU A 26 26.69 -73.83 -12.66
CA LEU A 26 25.29 -73.56 -12.32
C LEU A 26 24.62 -74.85 -11.83
N ALA A 27 24.32 -74.92 -10.53
CA ALA A 27 23.71 -76.10 -9.91
C ALA A 27 22.17 -76.03 -9.84
N GLY A 28 21.50 -77.18 -9.97
CA GLY A 28 20.07 -77.32 -9.64
C GLY A 28 19.07 -77.05 -10.77
N VAL A 29 19.53 -76.88 -12.02
CA VAL A 29 18.69 -76.71 -13.22
C VAL A 29 19.22 -77.61 -14.35
N ALA A 30 18.34 -78.26 -15.10
CA ALA A 30 18.74 -79.08 -16.25
C ALA A 30 19.26 -78.17 -17.39
N ALA A 31 20.30 -78.60 -18.09
CA ALA A 31 20.92 -77.80 -19.16
C ALA A 31 19.93 -77.36 -20.25
N SER A 32 18.94 -78.20 -20.60
CA SER A 32 17.88 -77.90 -21.57
C SER A 32 16.97 -76.73 -21.16
N ASP A 33 16.87 -76.48 -19.85
CA ASP A 33 15.94 -75.52 -19.26
C ASP A 33 16.62 -74.17 -18.98
N VAL A 34 17.94 -74.10 -19.19
CA VAL A 34 18.72 -72.87 -19.08
C VAL A 34 18.61 -72.08 -20.37
N ARG A 35 18.38 -70.77 -20.24
CA ARG A 35 18.56 -69.77 -21.30
C ARG A 35 19.57 -68.76 -20.78
N TYR A 36 20.59 -68.45 -21.57
CA TYR A 36 21.64 -67.51 -21.15
C TYR A 36 21.97 -66.48 -22.23
N ILE A 37 22.46 -65.35 -21.77
CA ILE A 37 23.14 -64.33 -22.57
C ILE A 37 24.56 -64.21 -22.04
N VAL A 38 25.49 -63.81 -22.89
CA VAL A 38 26.86 -63.50 -22.50
C VAL A 38 27.02 -61.99 -22.54
N GLN A 39 27.42 -61.41 -21.41
CA GLN A 39 27.72 -59.98 -21.31
C GLN A 39 29.18 -59.82 -20.92
N ALA A 40 29.91 -58.95 -21.63
CA ALA A 40 31.19 -58.46 -21.16
C ALA A 40 30.98 -57.07 -20.54
N ALA A 41 31.47 -56.84 -19.33
CA ALA A 41 31.39 -55.55 -18.65
C ALA A 41 32.80 -55.08 -18.24
N ASN A 42 33.02 -53.77 -18.24
CA ASN A 42 34.15 -53.13 -17.58
C ASN A 42 33.64 -52.36 -16.34
N GLY A 43 34.54 -51.76 -15.55
CA GLY A 43 34.18 -50.99 -14.36
C GLY A 43 33.29 -49.74 -14.59
N LEU A 44 32.88 -49.46 -15.83
CA LEU A 44 32.01 -48.35 -16.23
C LEU A 44 30.69 -48.81 -16.90
N GLY A 45 30.50 -50.11 -17.13
CA GLY A 45 29.27 -50.66 -17.72
C GLY A 45 29.49 -51.84 -18.69
N VAL A 46 28.41 -52.30 -19.32
CA VAL A 46 28.43 -53.38 -20.31
C VAL A 46 29.10 -52.90 -21.60
N VAL A 47 30.07 -53.66 -22.08
CA VAL A 47 30.88 -53.41 -23.29
C VAL A 47 30.32 -54.16 -24.49
N THR A 48 29.86 -55.40 -24.31
CA THR A 48 29.22 -56.21 -25.35
C THR A 48 28.15 -57.13 -24.76
N LEU A 49 27.10 -57.40 -25.54
CA LEU A 49 26.04 -58.38 -25.24
C LEU A 49 25.95 -59.34 -26.43
N ALA A 50 26.03 -60.63 -26.16
CA ALA A 50 25.68 -61.70 -27.08
C ALA A 50 24.49 -62.44 -26.49
N ASP A 51 23.36 -62.42 -27.19
CA ASP A 51 22.08 -62.92 -26.69
C ASP A 51 21.41 -63.91 -27.65
N ASN A 52 22.20 -64.50 -28.56
CA ASN A 52 21.69 -65.31 -29.65
C ASN A 52 20.61 -64.59 -30.47
N LEU A 53 20.84 -63.31 -30.77
CA LEU A 53 19.91 -62.43 -31.47
C LEU A 53 18.58 -62.21 -30.70
N GLY A 54 18.53 -62.53 -29.41
CA GLY A 54 17.34 -62.45 -28.58
C GLY A 54 16.61 -63.79 -28.38
N ALA A 55 17.08 -64.87 -29.01
CA ALA A 55 16.58 -66.22 -28.76
C ALA A 55 17.16 -66.86 -27.49
N TYR A 56 18.20 -66.23 -26.93
CA TYR A 56 19.04 -66.74 -25.83
C TYR A 56 19.77 -68.04 -26.21
N TYR A 57 20.95 -68.23 -25.63
CA TYR A 57 21.71 -69.46 -25.82
C TYR A 57 21.16 -70.56 -24.91
N THR A 58 21.25 -71.82 -25.37
CA THR A 58 20.97 -73.00 -24.55
C THR A 58 22.27 -73.79 -24.39
N PRO A 59 22.66 -74.20 -23.18
CA PRO A 59 23.87 -74.98 -22.97
C PRO A 59 23.87 -76.27 -23.82
N GLY A 60 24.97 -76.54 -24.53
CA GLY A 60 25.14 -77.73 -25.36
C GLY A 60 24.62 -77.62 -26.80
N THR A 61 23.99 -76.52 -27.18
CA THR A 61 23.65 -76.22 -28.59
C THR A 61 24.68 -75.24 -29.15
N ASP A 62 25.28 -75.55 -30.31
CA ASP A 62 26.05 -74.57 -31.06
C ASP A 62 25.09 -73.71 -31.92
N PRO A 63 24.86 -72.44 -31.55
CA PRO A 63 23.99 -71.52 -32.29
C PRO A 63 24.52 -71.18 -33.69
N ALA A 64 25.80 -71.46 -33.97
CA ALA A 64 26.43 -71.29 -35.28
C ALA A 64 26.51 -72.61 -36.07
N ALA A 65 26.02 -73.73 -35.54
CA ALA A 65 25.98 -74.99 -36.28
C ALA A 65 25.04 -74.84 -37.49
N PRO A 66 25.49 -75.16 -38.71
CA PRO A 66 24.60 -75.18 -39.87
C PRO A 66 23.42 -76.13 -39.59
N PRO A 67 22.20 -75.82 -40.09
CA PRO A 67 21.05 -76.67 -39.87
C PRO A 67 21.40 -78.11 -40.24
N SER A 68 21.00 -79.06 -39.39
CA SER A 68 21.14 -80.49 -39.72
C SER A 68 20.51 -80.71 -41.10
N ALA A 69 21.06 -81.61 -41.92
CA ALA A 69 20.55 -81.90 -43.28
C ALA A 69 19.06 -82.36 -43.30
N THR A 70 18.44 -82.53 -42.13
CA THR A 70 17.04 -82.89 -41.89
C THR A 70 16.11 -81.70 -41.57
N GLN A 71 16.60 -80.50 -41.27
CA GLN A 71 15.76 -79.33 -40.95
C GLN A 71 15.40 -78.54 -42.23
N GLN A 72 14.12 -78.19 -42.39
CA GLN A 72 13.67 -77.32 -43.47
C GLN A 72 14.10 -75.87 -43.18
N PRO A 73 14.71 -75.16 -44.15
CA PRO A 73 15.11 -73.77 -43.96
C PRO A 73 13.89 -72.86 -43.75
N THR A 74 14.03 -71.87 -42.87
CA THR A 74 13.04 -70.83 -42.67
C THR A 74 13.61 -69.44 -42.99
N THR A 75 12.74 -68.53 -43.40
CA THR A 75 13.06 -67.12 -43.66
C THR A 75 12.15 -66.25 -42.82
N LEU A 76 12.74 -65.30 -42.10
CA LEU A 76 12.04 -64.30 -41.32
C LEU A 76 12.29 -62.93 -41.95
N ALA A 77 11.22 -62.19 -42.23
CA ALA A 77 11.29 -60.85 -42.79
C ALA A 77 10.65 -59.85 -41.82
N LEU A 78 11.47 -58.97 -41.24
CA LEU A 78 11.00 -57.88 -40.39
C LEU A 78 10.39 -56.77 -41.25
N ALA A 79 9.12 -56.48 -41.02
CA ALA A 79 8.38 -55.37 -41.63
C ALA A 79 8.23 -54.26 -40.59
N SER A 80 9.30 -53.49 -40.35
CA SER A 80 9.23 -52.27 -39.54
C SER A 80 8.85 -51.07 -40.41
N THR A 81 7.84 -50.31 -40.00
CA THR A 81 7.40 -49.08 -40.71
C THR A 81 8.28 -47.86 -40.42
N SER A 82 9.17 -47.94 -39.43
CA SER A 82 10.07 -46.84 -39.03
C SER A 82 11.38 -47.39 -38.47
N ASN A 83 12.47 -46.66 -38.69
CA ASN A 83 13.81 -46.96 -38.17
C ASN A 83 14.21 -46.07 -36.98
N SER A 84 13.25 -45.29 -36.46
CA SER A 84 13.42 -44.47 -35.27
C SER A 84 12.08 -44.19 -34.58
N GLY A 85 12.14 -43.78 -33.32
CA GLY A 85 10.98 -43.32 -32.56
C GLY A 85 11.42 -42.58 -31.29
N ALA A 86 10.57 -41.69 -30.78
CA ALA A 86 10.89 -40.89 -29.61
C ALA A 86 10.73 -41.71 -28.32
N PHE A 87 11.58 -41.42 -27.32
CA PHE A 87 11.41 -41.92 -25.97
C PHE A 87 9.97 -41.72 -25.47
N GLY A 88 9.42 -42.70 -24.78
CA GLY A 88 8.07 -42.67 -24.22
C GLY A 88 6.94 -43.02 -25.19
N THR A 89 7.22 -43.12 -26.49
CA THR A 89 6.22 -43.51 -27.50
C THR A 89 6.18 -45.03 -27.74
N GLN A 90 5.17 -45.50 -28.48
CA GLN A 90 5.03 -46.90 -28.85
C GLN A 90 5.45 -47.16 -30.31
N LEU A 91 6.11 -48.29 -30.54
CA LEU A 91 6.50 -48.78 -31.86
C LEU A 91 5.75 -50.07 -32.20
N ASN A 92 4.98 -50.05 -33.28
CA ASN A 92 4.36 -51.26 -33.83
C ASN A 92 5.32 -51.95 -34.79
N VAL A 93 5.58 -53.23 -34.56
CA VAL A 93 6.47 -54.08 -35.36
C VAL A 93 5.75 -55.34 -35.83
N ALA A 94 6.12 -55.83 -37.01
CA ALA A 94 5.64 -57.10 -37.53
C ALA A 94 6.77 -57.86 -38.23
N ALA A 95 6.71 -59.19 -38.23
CA ALA A 95 7.60 -60.03 -38.98
C ALA A 95 6.85 -61.22 -39.61
N THR A 96 7.25 -61.61 -40.81
CA THR A 96 6.65 -62.72 -41.55
C THR A 96 7.62 -63.89 -41.62
N LEU A 97 7.18 -65.07 -41.15
CA LEU A 97 7.94 -66.31 -41.13
C LEU A 97 7.44 -67.27 -42.24
N THR A 98 8.37 -67.79 -43.03
CA THR A 98 8.09 -68.72 -44.15
C THR A 98 9.12 -69.85 -44.19
N ASN A 99 8.81 -70.97 -44.86
CA ASN A 99 9.73 -72.10 -45.04
C ASN A 99 10.04 -72.43 -46.52
N GLY A 100 9.90 -71.44 -47.40
CA GLY A 100 10.03 -71.62 -48.85
C GLY A 100 8.84 -72.32 -49.54
N THR A 101 8.04 -73.10 -48.81
CA THR A 101 6.82 -73.74 -49.32
C THR A 101 5.52 -73.00 -48.95
N GLY A 102 5.57 -72.12 -47.95
CA GLY A 102 4.44 -71.30 -47.53
C GLY A 102 4.70 -70.55 -46.21
N PRO A 103 3.71 -69.77 -45.73
CA PRO A 103 3.75 -69.13 -44.42
C PRO A 103 3.66 -70.17 -43.29
N LEU A 104 4.36 -69.92 -42.19
CA LEU A 104 4.32 -70.77 -41.00
C LEU A 104 3.43 -70.14 -39.94
N ALA A 105 2.26 -70.74 -39.67
CA ALA A 105 1.33 -70.28 -38.64
C ALA A 105 1.64 -70.87 -37.25
N ASN A 106 1.17 -70.18 -36.20
CA ASN A 106 1.30 -70.55 -34.78
C ASN A 106 2.75 -70.77 -34.31
N GLN A 107 3.72 -70.10 -34.94
CA GLN A 107 5.12 -70.15 -34.56
C GLN A 107 5.49 -68.95 -33.67
N PRO A 108 6.25 -69.13 -32.58
CA PRO A 108 6.67 -68.03 -31.72
C PRO A 108 7.79 -67.21 -32.37
N VAL A 109 7.54 -65.92 -32.59
CA VAL A 109 8.54 -64.94 -33.03
C VAL A 109 8.76 -63.94 -31.91
N THR A 110 10.02 -63.76 -31.50
CA THR A 110 10.43 -62.80 -30.47
C THR A 110 10.98 -61.54 -31.13
N PHE A 111 10.43 -60.38 -30.76
CA PHE A 111 10.94 -59.05 -31.12
C PHE A 111 11.76 -58.50 -29.96
N SER A 112 12.98 -58.02 -30.21
CA SER A 112 13.84 -57.40 -29.20
C SER A 112 14.30 -56.00 -29.63
N LEU A 113 14.33 -55.08 -28.66
CA LEU A 113 14.88 -53.72 -28.81
C LEU A 113 15.51 -53.28 -27.48
N GLY A 114 16.84 -53.19 -27.45
CA GLY A 114 17.57 -52.97 -26.19
C GLY A 114 17.36 -54.13 -25.21
N ALA A 115 16.98 -53.82 -23.97
CA ALA A 115 16.68 -54.84 -22.96
C ALA A 115 15.24 -55.41 -23.03
N GLN A 116 14.39 -54.86 -23.91
CA GLN A 116 13.00 -55.32 -24.04
C GLN A 116 12.91 -56.46 -25.06
N SER A 117 12.08 -57.46 -24.74
CA SER A 117 11.72 -58.55 -25.64
C SER A 117 10.23 -58.87 -25.55
N TYR A 118 9.57 -59.08 -26.68
CA TYR A 118 8.16 -59.48 -26.74
C TYR A 118 7.97 -60.61 -27.74
N THR A 119 7.29 -61.69 -27.32
CA THR A 119 7.01 -62.84 -28.18
C THR A 119 5.57 -62.82 -28.66
N ALA A 120 5.36 -62.97 -29.97
CA ALA A 120 4.05 -63.10 -30.59
C ALA A 120 3.99 -64.35 -31.48
N LEU A 121 2.81 -64.93 -31.60
CA LEU A 121 2.59 -66.07 -32.50
C LEU A 121 2.28 -65.58 -33.91
N THR A 122 2.81 -66.29 -34.90
CA THR A 122 2.45 -66.04 -36.30
C THR A 122 1.00 -66.45 -36.58
N ASN A 123 0.28 -65.65 -37.35
CA ASN A 123 -1.09 -65.94 -37.79
C ASN A 123 -1.10 -66.88 -39.03
N GLY A 124 -2.27 -67.11 -39.64
CA GLY A 124 -2.42 -67.95 -40.84
C GLY A 124 -1.65 -67.48 -42.08
N SER A 125 -1.24 -66.21 -42.13
CA SER A 125 -0.35 -65.67 -43.18
C SER A 125 1.13 -65.65 -42.76
N GLY A 126 1.48 -66.28 -41.63
CA GLY A 126 2.84 -66.37 -41.13
C GLY A 126 3.34 -65.08 -40.47
N GLN A 127 2.46 -64.11 -40.19
CA GLN A 127 2.83 -62.81 -39.62
C GLN A 127 2.64 -62.82 -38.10
N ALA A 128 3.69 -62.45 -37.36
CA ALA A 128 3.63 -62.10 -35.95
C ALA A 128 3.76 -60.57 -35.82
N SER A 129 3.03 -59.97 -34.87
CA SER A 129 3.06 -58.52 -34.62
C SER A 129 3.14 -58.22 -33.13
N ALA A 130 3.82 -57.13 -32.77
CA ALA A 130 3.99 -56.67 -31.40
C ALA A 130 4.00 -55.14 -31.32
N THR A 131 3.70 -54.62 -30.14
CA THR A 131 3.87 -53.20 -29.79
C THR A 131 4.93 -53.09 -28.72
N LEU A 132 5.99 -52.33 -28.98
CA LEU A 132 7.12 -52.11 -28.08
C LEU A 132 7.06 -50.68 -27.53
N ASP A 133 7.18 -50.52 -26.21
CA ASP A 133 7.26 -49.19 -25.58
C ASP A 133 8.70 -48.68 -25.61
N LEU A 134 8.96 -47.52 -26.18
CA LEU A 134 10.32 -46.96 -26.31
C LEU A 134 10.82 -46.35 -24.99
N THR A 135 11.13 -47.18 -24.01
CA THR A 135 11.53 -46.76 -22.66
C THR A 135 13.04 -46.78 -22.41
N ALA A 136 13.84 -47.24 -23.37
CA ALA A 136 15.29 -47.21 -23.25
C ALA A 136 15.83 -45.79 -23.49
N THR A 137 16.99 -45.47 -22.91
CA THR A 137 17.59 -44.14 -23.06
C THR A 137 17.84 -43.85 -24.55
N PRO A 138 17.53 -42.64 -25.06
CA PRO A 138 17.83 -42.27 -26.44
C PRO A 138 19.24 -42.64 -26.89
N GLY A 139 19.34 -43.28 -28.06
CA GLY A 139 20.57 -43.87 -28.57
C GLY A 139 20.32 -44.80 -29.76
N ALA A 140 21.41 -45.39 -30.28
CA ALA A 140 21.35 -46.38 -31.35
C ALA A 140 21.19 -47.79 -30.78
N TYR A 141 20.28 -48.56 -31.38
CA TYR A 141 19.93 -49.93 -31.01
C TYR A 141 19.78 -50.80 -32.27
N GLN A 142 19.65 -52.11 -32.07
CA GLN A 142 19.15 -53.02 -33.10
C GLN A 142 17.75 -53.51 -32.70
N LEU A 143 16.81 -53.41 -33.64
CA LEU A 143 15.51 -54.08 -33.58
C LEU A 143 15.66 -55.45 -34.25
N THR A 144 15.40 -56.52 -33.53
CA THR A 144 15.58 -57.87 -34.07
C THR A 144 14.29 -58.66 -33.93
N ALA A 145 13.87 -59.34 -35.00
CA ALA A 145 12.92 -60.44 -34.89
C ALA A 145 13.66 -61.77 -34.98
N THR A 146 13.34 -62.72 -34.10
CA THR A 146 13.94 -64.06 -34.09
C THR A 146 12.90 -65.15 -33.98
N TYR A 147 13.15 -66.22 -34.73
CA TYR A 147 12.51 -67.52 -34.62
C TYR A 147 13.56 -68.55 -34.22
N ALA A 148 13.39 -69.18 -33.06
CA ALA A 148 14.38 -70.11 -32.50
C ALA A 148 14.48 -71.45 -33.24
N GLY A 149 13.52 -71.76 -34.13
CA GLY A 149 13.45 -73.06 -34.82
C GLY A 149 12.80 -74.16 -33.99
N THR A 150 12.62 -75.32 -34.63
CA THR A 150 12.22 -76.60 -34.02
C THR A 150 13.13 -77.71 -34.54
N PRO A 151 13.05 -78.96 -34.06
CA PRO A 151 13.81 -80.07 -34.65
C PRO A 151 13.57 -80.27 -36.16
N GLU A 152 12.44 -79.80 -36.71
CA GLU A 152 12.05 -79.89 -38.12
C GLU A 152 12.30 -78.59 -38.91
N LEU A 153 12.31 -77.44 -38.25
CA LEU A 153 12.42 -76.11 -38.87
C LEU A 153 13.67 -75.38 -38.37
N ALA A 154 14.52 -74.92 -39.29
CA ALA A 154 15.69 -74.14 -38.94
C ALA A 154 15.30 -72.80 -38.26
N SER A 155 16.17 -72.26 -37.41
CA SER A 155 16.03 -70.91 -36.84
C SER A 155 16.20 -69.83 -37.90
N ALA A 156 15.59 -68.66 -37.70
CA ALA A 156 15.76 -67.49 -38.56
C ALA A 156 15.75 -66.19 -37.75
N ALA A 157 16.47 -65.18 -38.23
CA ALA A 157 16.54 -63.87 -37.59
C ALA A 157 16.56 -62.74 -38.63
N ALA A 158 16.02 -61.58 -38.25
CA ALA A 158 15.99 -60.38 -39.08
C ALA A 158 16.33 -59.14 -38.22
N PRO A 159 17.61 -58.74 -38.15
CA PRO A 159 18.03 -57.52 -37.46
C PRO A 159 17.88 -56.28 -38.35
N ALA A 160 17.53 -55.14 -37.75
CA ALA A 160 17.48 -53.84 -38.39
C ALA A 160 18.01 -52.74 -37.43
N PRO A 161 18.77 -51.74 -37.91
CA PRO A 161 19.18 -50.61 -37.08
C PRO A 161 17.95 -49.79 -36.66
N PHE A 162 17.92 -49.36 -35.40
CA PHE A 162 16.85 -48.54 -34.86
C PHE A 162 17.40 -47.46 -33.92
N THR A 163 16.92 -46.22 -34.05
CA THR A 163 17.35 -45.11 -33.19
C THR A 163 16.21 -44.65 -32.29
N ILE A 164 16.41 -44.72 -30.98
CA ILE A 164 15.50 -44.05 -30.03
C ILE A 164 15.96 -42.60 -29.92
N THR A 165 15.10 -41.66 -30.32
CA THR A 165 15.37 -40.22 -30.23
C THR A 165 14.85 -39.64 -28.92
N LYS A 166 15.35 -38.46 -28.55
CA LYS A 166 14.82 -37.72 -27.40
C LYS A 166 13.39 -37.26 -27.68
N GLN A 167 12.57 -37.23 -26.63
CA GLN A 167 11.21 -36.69 -26.70
C GLN A 167 11.22 -35.18 -26.53
N ASP A 168 10.36 -34.46 -27.27
CA ASP A 168 10.22 -33.02 -27.12
C ASP A 168 9.54 -32.64 -25.80
N THR A 169 9.77 -31.40 -25.36
CA THR A 169 9.16 -30.84 -24.15
C THR A 169 8.54 -29.48 -24.44
N SER A 170 7.68 -29.03 -23.54
CA SER A 170 7.10 -27.69 -23.54
C SER A 170 7.25 -27.05 -22.17
N VAL A 171 7.89 -25.88 -22.12
CA VAL A 171 7.83 -24.96 -20.99
C VAL A 171 6.79 -23.88 -21.30
N THR A 172 5.96 -23.54 -20.32
CA THR A 172 5.02 -22.42 -20.38
C THR A 172 5.15 -21.55 -19.13
N LEU A 173 4.82 -20.25 -19.24
CA LEU A 173 4.84 -19.29 -18.14
C LEU A 173 3.43 -18.80 -17.82
N LEU A 174 3.05 -18.86 -16.53
CA LEU A 174 1.80 -18.29 -16.04
C LEU A 174 2.04 -17.50 -14.73
N PRO A 175 1.65 -16.20 -14.67
CA PRO A 175 1.25 -15.38 -15.81
C PRO A 175 2.41 -15.17 -16.79
N THR A 176 2.10 -14.89 -18.06
CA THR A 176 3.12 -14.56 -19.08
C THR A 176 3.72 -13.16 -18.86
N ALA A 177 3.04 -12.29 -18.13
CA ALA A 177 3.57 -11.01 -17.67
C ALA A 177 3.09 -10.67 -16.25
N ALA A 178 3.96 -10.10 -15.42
CA ALA A 178 3.63 -9.65 -14.06
C ALA A 178 4.15 -8.23 -13.79
N SER A 179 3.46 -7.49 -12.90
CA SER A 179 3.87 -6.17 -12.42
C SER A 179 3.81 -6.15 -10.90
N VAL A 180 4.95 -5.90 -10.24
CA VAL A 180 5.09 -6.05 -8.78
C VAL A 180 5.97 -4.95 -8.18
N PRO A 181 5.78 -4.55 -6.90
CA PRO A 181 6.69 -3.63 -6.24
C PRO A 181 8.05 -4.29 -5.94
N PRO A 182 9.10 -3.50 -5.61
CA PRO A 182 10.42 -4.05 -5.32
C PRO A 182 10.37 -5.03 -4.14
N GLY A 183 11.01 -6.19 -4.28
CA GLY A 183 11.07 -7.21 -3.22
C GLY A 183 9.83 -8.11 -3.10
N ALA A 184 8.78 -7.90 -3.89
CA ALA A 184 7.65 -8.82 -3.97
C ALA A 184 7.96 -10.06 -4.81
N SER A 185 7.21 -11.15 -4.58
CA SER A 185 7.28 -12.34 -5.43
C SER A 185 6.72 -12.01 -6.82
N SER A 186 7.42 -12.43 -7.87
CA SER A 186 6.98 -12.23 -9.26
C SER A 186 5.66 -12.92 -9.58
N GLY A 187 5.30 -13.99 -8.85
CA GLY A 187 4.13 -14.82 -9.14
C GLY A 187 4.25 -15.64 -10.43
N ILE A 188 5.35 -15.51 -11.18
CA ILE A 188 5.59 -16.23 -12.43
C ILE A 188 5.96 -17.68 -12.11
N VAL A 189 5.17 -18.61 -12.67
CA VAL A 189 5.36 -20.05 -12.57
C VAL A 189 5.65 -20.62 -13.95
N ALA A 190 6.73 -21.40 -14.06
CA ALA A 190 7.01 -22.24 -15.21
C ALA A 190 6.37 -23.61 -15.03
N THR A 191 5.69 -24.12 -16.06
CA THR A 191 5.19 -25.50 -16.12
C THR A 191 5.90 -26.25 -17.25
N LEU A 192 6.55 -27.37 -16.92
CA LEU A 192 7.27 -28.25 -17.85
C LEU A 192 6.49 -29.55 -18.08
N ARG A 193 6.24 -29.87 -19.35
CA ARG A 193 5.59 -31.12 -19.79
C ARG A 193 6.38 -31.77 -20.92
N ASP A 194 6.26 -33.08 -21.08
CA ASP A 194 6.69 -33.76 -22.30
C ASP A 194 5.70 -33.53 -23.46
N ALA A 195 6.01 -34.09 -24.63
CA ALA A 195 5.20 -33.96 -25.84
C ALA A 195 3.78 -34.53 -25.70
N ASP A 196 3.56 -35.48 -24.78
CA ASP A 196 2.23 -36.07 -24.51
C ASP A 196 1.45 -35.27 -23.47
N GLY A 197 2.06 -34.20 -22.92
CA GLY A 197 1.46 -33.34 -21.90
C GLY A 197 1.64 -33.86 -20.49
N THR A 198 2.44 -34.90 -20.26
CA THR A 198 2.72 -35.41 -18.91
C THR A 198 3.65 -34.44 -18.17
N PRO A 199 3.35 -34.08 -16.91
CA PRO A 199 4.22 -33.19 -16.13
C PRO A 199 5.57 -33.87 -15.81
N LEU A 200 6.66 -33.14 -16.00
CA LEU A 200 8.01 -33.63 -15.72
C LEU A 200 8.49 -33.10 -14.37
N ALA A 201 8.40 -33.94 -13.33
CA ALA A 201 8.84 -33.63 -11.97
C ALA A 201 10.35 -33.78 -11.78
N LEU A 202 10.90 -33.09 -10.77
CA LEU A 202 12.31 -33.14 -10.37
C LEU A 202 13.27 -32.77 -11.51
N LYS A 203 12.83 -31.90 -12.41
CA LYS A 203 13.64 -31.35 -13.51
C LYS A 203 14.04 -29.91 -13.19
N SER A 204 15.25 -29.54 -13.57
CA SER A 204 15.74 -28.17 -13.41
C SER A 204 15.28 -27.29 -14.58
N VAL A 205 14.48 -26.28 -14.29
CA VAL A 205 14.19 -25.16 -15.19
C VAL A 205 15.06 -23.98 -14.77
N PHE A 206 15.67 -23.31 -15.73
CA PHE A 206 16.49 -22.12 -15.49
C PHE A 206 15.70 -20.87 -15.88
N PHE A 207 15.50 -19.98 -14.92
CA PHE A 207 14.96 -18.65 -15.17
C PHE A 207 16.06 -17.64 -15.48
N GLY A 208 15.85 -16.80 -16.49
CA GLY A 208 16.70 -15.64 -16.79
C GLY A 208 15.90 -14.34 -16.66
N VAL A 209 16.38 -13.40 -15.84
CA VAL A 209 15.78 -12.06 -15.70
C VAL A 209 16.88 -11.02 -15.53
N GLY A 210 17.07 -10.15 -16.53
CA GLY A 210 18.24 -9.28 -16.57
C GLY A 210 19.54 -10.09 -16.56
N GLU A 211 20.44 -9.81 -15.62
CA GLU A 211 21.68 -10.59 -15.40
C GLU A 211 21.47 -11.82 -14.50
N LEU A 212 20.33 -11.94 -13.82
CA LEU A 212 20.06 -13.06 -12.91
C LEU A 212 19.83 -14.36 -13.68
N ARG A 213 20.39 -15.45 -13.17
CA ARG A 213 20.18 -16.82 -13.65
C ARG A 213 19.85 -17.71 -12.46
N ILE A 214 18.62 -18.21 -12.40
CA ILE A 214 18.08 -18.88 -11.22
C ILE A 214 17.64 -20.30 -11.61
N PRO A 215 18.34 -21.37 -11.16
CA PRO A 215 17.86 -22.73 -11.31
C PRO A 215 16.73 -23.00 -10.33
N ALA A 216 15.67 -23.65 -10.79
CA ALA A 216 14.55 -24.05 -9.94
C ALA A 216 14.03 -25.43 -10.36
N THR A 217 13.76 -26.29 -9.38
CA THR A 217 13.34 -27.69 -9.63
C THR A 217 11.82 -27.79 -9.70
N THR A 218 11.31 -28.52 -10.68
CA THR A 218 9.88 -28.78 -10.83
C THR A 218 9.35 -29.73 -9.75
N ASP A 219 8.14 -29.45 -9.28
CA ASP A 219 7.39 -30.31 -8.37
C ASP A 219 6.70 -31.49 -9.10
N ALA A 220 5.87 -32.25 -8.38
CA ALA A 220 5.12 -33.38 -8.94
C ALA A 220 4.14 -33.00 -10.07
N LEU A 221 3.77 -31.72 -10.20
CA LEU A 221 2.90 -31.20 -11.26
C LEU A 221 3.72 -30.59 -12.42
N GLY A 222 5.05 -30.73 -12.39
CA GLY A 222 5.94 -30.15 -13.39
C GLY A 222 6.10 -28.64 -13.23
N GLN A 223 5.78 -28.07 -12.07
CA GLN A 223 5.74 -26.63 -11.85
C GLN A 223 6.90 -26.14 -10.99
N THR A 224 7.37 -24.93 -11.28
CA THR A 224 8.36 -24.22 -10.45
C THR A 224 8.21 -22.72 -10.57
N SER A 225 8.58 -21.95 -9.54
CA SER A 225 8.37 -20.50 -9.49
C SER A 225 9.69 -19.73 -9.60
N LEU A 226 9.66 -18.60 -10.30
CA LEU A 226 10.72 -17.59 -10.28
C LEU A 226 10.90 -16.97 -8.89
N GLY A 227 9.81 -16.88 -8.09
CA GLY A 227 9.85 -16.33 -6.74
C GLY A 227 10.15 -14.83 -6.69
N VAL A 228 10.80 -14.40 -5.61
CA VAL A 228 11.21 -13.01 -5.36
C VAL A 228 12.51 -12.69 -6.09
N VAL A 229 12.56 -11.56 -6.78
CA VAL A 229 13.77 -11.05 -7.44
C VAL A 229 14.08 -9.63 -6.96
N SER A 230 15.35 -9.37 -6.62
CA SER A 230 15.83 -8.05 -6.19
C SER A 230 16.37 -7.26 -7.38
N LEU A 231 15.48 -6.53 -8.04
CA LEU A 231 15.79 -5.71 -9.20
C LEU A 231 15.33 -4.27 -8.95
N LEU A 232 15.99 -3.31 -9.59
CA LEU A 232 15.56 -1.91 -9.57
C LEU A 232 14.23 -1.75 -10.34
N PRO A 233 13.47 -0.65 -10.10
CA PRO A 233 12.31 -0.34 -10.91
C PRO A 233 12.63 -0.30 -12.41
N GLY A 234 11.81 -0.99 -13.21
CA GLY A 234 12.06 -1.17 -14.64
C GLY A 234 11.32 -2.38 -15.21
N THR A 235 11.38 -2.52 -16.54
CA THR A 235 10.77 -3.64 -17.27
C THR A 235 11.85 -4.63 -17.71
N TYR A 236 11.66 -5.89 -17.39
CA TYR A 236 12.57 -6.99 -17.67
C TYR A 236 11.91 -8.07 -18.51
N SER A 237 12.67 -8.69 -19.42
CA SER A 237 12.26 -9.94 -20.06
C SER A 237 12.60 -11.11 -19.13
N VAL A 238 11.66 -12.04 -19.00
CA VAL A 238 11.82 -13.29 -18.24
C VAL A 238 11.90 -14.44 -19.23
N THR A 239 12.95 -15.25 -19.14
CA THR A 239 13.04 -16.53 -19.85
C THR A 239 12.93 -17.68 -18.87
N ALA A 240 12.30 -18.78 -19.27
CA ALA A 240 12.34 -20.05 -18.55
C ALA A 240 12.69 -21.17 -19.54
N SER A 241 13.80 -21.86 -19.29
CA SER A 241 14.34 -22.87 -20.20
C SER A 241 14.60 -24.19 -19.49
N PHE A 242 14.24 -25.29 -20.15
CA PHE A 242 14.63 -26.64 -19.78
C PHE A 242 15.60 -27.18 -20.83
N ALA A 243 16.75 -27.70 -20.40
CA ALA A 243 17.86 -28.08 -21.29
C ALA A 243 18.23 -26.98 -22.32
N GLY A 244 19.00 -27.31 -23.37
CA GLY A 244 19.40 -26.35 -24.39
C GLY A 244 20.42 -25.32 -23.89
N SER A 245 20.41 -24.13 -24.49
CA SER A 245 21.36 -23.06 -24.17
C SER A 245 20.66 -21.86 -23.52
N PRO A 246 20.47 -21.86 -22.19
CA PRO A 246 19.72 -20.80 -21.48
C PRO A 246 20.42 -19.43 -21.51
N ALA A 247 21.74 -19.42 -21.74
CA ALA A 247 22.57 -18.23 -21.82
C ALA A 247 23.81 -18.50 -22.69
N PRO A 248 24.45 -17.46 -23.25
CA PRO A 248 25.73 -17.62 -23.93
C PRO A 248 26.75 -18.36 -23.06
N GLY A 249 27.38 -19.41 -23.59
CA GLY A 249 28.39 -20.20 -22.89
C GLY A 249 27.84 -21.26 -21.92
N ILE A 250 26.51 -21.38 -21.75
CA ILE A 250 25.88 -22.44 -20.95
C ILE A 250 25.12 -23.39 -21.87
N THR A 251 25.41 -24.69 -21.77
CA THR A 251 24.66 -25.75 -22.44
C THR A 251 24.23 -26.78 -21.42
N LEU A 252 22.92 -27.02 -21.36
CA LEU A 252 22.28 -27.99 -20.50
C LEU A 252 21.71 -29.11 -21.37
N SER A 253 21.86 -30.37 -20.93
CA SER A 253 21.31 -31.52 -21.64
C SER A 253 20.57 -32.43 -20.68
N ASP A 254 19.47 -33.02 -21.18
CA ASP A 254 18.80 -34.14 -20.52
C ASP A 254 19.00 -35.39 -21.38
N PRO A 255 19.29 -36.57 -20.80
CA PRO A 255 19.50 -37.80 -21.58
C PRO A 255 18.25 -38.23 -22.36
N ARG A 256 17.05 -37.89 -21.91
CA ARG A 256 15.77 -38.38 -22.47
C ARG A 256 15.00 -37.34 -23.27
N TYR A 257 15.16 -36.06 -22.94
CA TYR A 257 14.30 -34.99 -23.45
C TYR A 257 15.06 -33.90 -24.22
N ASN A 258 14.45 -33.38 -25.27
CA ASN A 258 14.89 -32.16 -25.94
C ASN A 258 14.50 -30.94 -25.11
N GLY A 259 15.27 -29.86 -25.26
CA GLY A 259 15.04 -28.62 -24.52
C GLY A 259 13.89 -27.79 -25.08
N SER A 260 13.32 -26.95 -24.21
CA SER A 260 12.27 -26.01 -24.54
C SER A 260 12.42 -24.71 -23.77
N LEU A 261 11.82 -23.63 -24.29
CA LEU A 261 11.97 -22.26 -23.79
C LEU A 261 10.61 -21.55 -23.83
N ALA A 262 10.32 -20.78 -22.80
CA ALA A 262 9.26 -19.78 -22.79
C ALA A 262 9.81 -18.40 -22.41
N THR A 263 9.18 -17.36 -22.93
CA THR A 263 9.51 -15.96 -22.63
C THR A 263 8.29 -15.21 -22.15
N GLY A 264 8.49 -14.33 -21.17
CA GLY A 264 7.48 -13.46 -20.58
C GLY A 264 8.07 -12.12 -20.16
N GLY A 265 7.31 -11.33 -19.40
CA GLY A 265 7.70 -10.01 -18.91
C GLY A 265 7.54 -9.84 -17.40
N LEU A 266 8.41 -9.06 -16.79
CA LEU A 266 8.30 -8.64 -15.39
C LEU A 266 8.57 -7.14 -15.28
N THR A 267 7.61 -6.40 -14.75
CA THR A 267 7.77 -4.98 -14.43
C THR A 267 7.92 -4.82 -12.93
N ILE A 268 9.04 -4.23 -12.49
CA ILE A 268 9.21 -3.75 -11.13
C ILE A 268 8.74 -2.30 -11.09
N VAL A 269 7.63 -2.03 -10.41
CA VAL A 269 7.12 -0.66 -10.26
C VAL A 269 7.95 0.08 -9.20
N SER A 270 8.11 1.40 -9.35
CA SER A 270 8.66 2.22 -8.26
C SER A 270 7.74 2.16 -7.06
N ASP A 271 8.30 2.10 -5.85
CA ASP A 271 7.52 2.07 -4.62
C ASP A 271 6.58 3.29 -4.57
N VAL A 272 5.30 3.06 -4.28
CA VAL A 272 4.32 4.15 -4.24
C VAL A 272 4.42 4.77 -2.86
N ASP A 273 4.81 6.04 -2.82
CA ASP A 273 4.76 6.82 -1.59
C ASP A 273 3.32 6.85 -1.06
N THR A 274 3.15 6.40 0.18
CA THR A 274 1.84 6.33 0.88
C THR A 274 1.82 7.17 2.15
N THR A 275 2.90 7.90 2.44
CA THR A 275 3.03 8.68 3.67
C THR A 275 2.61 10.12 3.44
N PRO A 276 1.52 10.61 4.06
CA PRO A 276 1.13 12.00 3.91
C PRO A 276 2.15 12.96 4.55
N PRO A 277 2.27 14.20 4.04
CA PRO A 277 3.14 15.21 4.61
C PRO A 277 2.63 15.69 5.99
N VAL A 278 3.49 16.34 6.77
CA VAL A 278 3.14 16.94 8.07
C VAL A 278 3.31 18.45 8.01
N THR A 279 2.21 19.20 8.17
CA THR A 279 2.28 20.68 8.27
C THR A 279 2.38 21.16 9.71
N THR A 280 3.27 22.12 9.94
CA THR A 280 3.38 22.92 11.16
C THR A 280 2.87 24.34 10.91
N ALA A 281 2.34 24.98 11.95
CA ALA A 281 1.80 26.34 11.87
C ALA A 281 2.38 27.21 12.99
N SER A 282 2.72 28.46 12.66
CA SER A 282 3.16 29.48 13.61
C SER A 282 2.49 30.81 13.31
N VAL A 283 2.17 31.58 14.36
CA VAL A 283 1.57 32.91 14.23
C VAL A 283 2.49 33.93 14.88
N ALA A 284 2.79 34.99 14.13
CA ALA A 284 3.59 36.11 14.61
C ALA A 284 2.79 37.41 14.53
N GLY A 285 2.90 38.26 15.55
CA GLY A 285 2.20 39.54 15.60
C GLY A 285 2.43 40.25 16.92
N THR A 286 1.92 41.47 17.04
CA THR A 286 1.97 42.20 18.32
C THR A 286 0.92 41.62 19.27
N ILE A 287 1.35 41.11 20.43
CA ILE A 287 0.44 40.58 21.45
C ILE A 287 -0.21 41.76 22.21
N ALA A 288 -1.54 41.79 22.25
CA ALA A 288 -2.33 42.72 23.05
C ALA A 288 -2.51 42.24 24.49
N ARG A 289 -2.72 40.93 24.69
CA ARG A 289 -2.95 40.31 26.01
C ARG A 289 -2.49 38.84 26.01
N THR A 290 -2.09 38.33 27.19
CA THR A 290 -1.71 36.93 27.41
C THR A 290 -2.81 36.14 28.15
N PRO A 291 -3.08 34.86 27.82
CA PRO A 291 -2.55 34.08 26.69
C PRO A 291 -2.85 34.75 25.34
N ASP A 292 -2.03 34.49 24.33
CA ASP A 292 -1.92 35.30 23.11
C ASP A 292 -3.27 35.69 22.48
N ILE A 293 -3.58 36.98 22.61
CA ILE A 293 -4.57 37.72 21.83
C ILE A 293 -3.78 38.78 21.07
N TYR A 294 -3.76 38.70 19.75
CA TYR A 294 -2.98 39.60 18.89
C TYR A 294 -3.73 40.90 18.62
N ARG A 295 -2.97 41.98 18.37
CA ARG A 295 -3.49 43.17 17.68
C ARG A 295 -3.81 42.84 16.23
N PRO A 296 -4.64 43.65 15.53
CA PRO A 296 -4.96 43.44 14.12
C PRO A 296 -3.72 43.20 13.25
N GLY A 297 -3.82 42.20 12.37
CA GLY A 297 -2.76 41.84 11.41
C GLY A 297 -1.69 40.84 11.88
N PRO A 298 -1.98 39.82 12.71
CA PRO A 298 -1.01 38.74 12.90
C PRO A 298 -0.83 37.94 11.60
N THR A 299 0.38 37.43 11.39
CA THR A 299 0.77 36.67 10.21
C THR A 299 0.89 35.19 10.56
N LEU A 300 0.14 34.35 9.83
CA LEU A 300 0.24 32.89 9.83
C LEU A 300 1.34 32.44 8.87
N THR A 301 2.22 31.56 9.34
CA THR A 301 3.17 30.82 8.51
C THR A 301 2.90 29.32 8.64
N LEU A 302 2.80 28.64 7.49
CA LEU A 302 2.67 27.19 7.39
C LEU A 302 3.93 26.59 6.77
N SER A 303 4.38 25.45 7.28
CA SER A 303 5.53 24.72 6.75
C SER A 303 5.24 23.22 6.72
N ALA A 304 5.26 22.63 5.53
CA ALA A 304 5.11 21.19 5.32
C ALA A 304 6.47 20.49 5.38
N SER A 305 6.48 19.25 5.87
CA SER A 305 7.69 18.41 5.94
C SER A 305 8.27 18.02 4.58
N GLU A 306 7.44 18.05 3.53
CA GLU A 306 7.78 17.60 2.18
C GLU A 306 7.23 18.58 1.14
N ALA A 307 7.84 18.58 -0.05
CA ALA A 307 7.42 19.43 -1.15
C ALA A 307 6.10 18.92 -1.74
N GLY A 308 5.15 19.84 -1.95
CA GLY A 308 3.82 19.54 -2.44
C GLY A 308 2.94 20.79 -2.43
N GLY A 309 1.63 20.61 -2.26
CA GLY A 309 0.66 21.71 -2.13
C GLY A 309 0.11 21.83 -0.71
N THR A 310 0.37 22.96 -0.04
CA THR A 310 -0.32 23.32 1.21
C THR A 310 -1.54 24.16 0.91
N SER A 311 -2.64 23.91 1.60
CA SER A 311 -3.87 24.69 1.53
C SER A 311 -4.39 25.05 2.91
N TYR A 312 -5.09 26.17 3.00
CA TYR A 312 -5.73 26.63 4.23
C TYR A 312 -7.11 27.24 3.96
N ARG A 313 -7.93 27.37 4.99
CA ARG A 313 -9.16 28.15 4.98
C ARG A 313 -9.40 28.75 6.35
N VAL A 314 -10.06 29.91 6.38
CA VAL A 314 -10.32 30.66 7.61
C VAL A 314 -11.82 30.76 7.84
N ARG A 315 -12.24 30.57 9.08
CA ARG A 315 -13.56 30.92 9.59
C ARG A 315 -13.41 32.09 10.56
N PRO A 316 -13.93 33.27 10.22
CA PRO A 316 -13.92 34.40 11.14
C PRO A 316 -14.86 34.16 12.32
N PHE A 317 -14.69 34.92 13.40
CA PHE A 317 -15.56 34.84 14.56
C PHE A 317 -17.05 35.03 14.19
N GLY A 318 -17.88 34.06 14.56
CA GLY A 318 -19.32 34.05 14.25
C GLY A 318 -19.66 33.84 12.77
N GLY A 319 -18.70 33.46 11.93
CA GLY A 319 -18.89 33.19 10.51
C GLY A 319 -18.77 31.71 10.13
N SER A 320 -18.77 31.44 8.83
CA SER A 320 -18.53 30.13 8.23
C SER A 320 -17.13 30.06 7.61
N PHE A 321 -16.61 28.84 7.41
CA PHE A 321 -15.37 28.66 6.67
C PHE A 321 -15.50 29.16 5.24
N GLY A 322 -14.51 29.93 4.79
CA GLY A 322 -14.32 30.23 3.37
C GLY A 322 -13.87 28.99 2.57
N PRO A 323 -13.73 29.13 1.24
CA PRO A 323 -13.16 28.09 0.40
C PRO A 323 -11.69 27.81 0.76
N TRP A 324 -11.21 26.60 0.48
CA TRP A 324 -9.80 26.26 0.55
C TRP A 324 -8.99 27.14 -0.42
N GLN A 325 -7.88 27.69 0.08
CA GLN A 325 -6.94 28.53 -0.65
C GLN A 325 -5.56 27.88 -0.64
N PRO A 326 -4.79 27.95 -1.74
CA PRO A 326 -3.39 27.51 -1.73
C PRO A 326 -2.56 28.44 -0.83
N TYR A 327 -1.60 27.85 -0.11
CA TYR A 327 -0.62 28.58 0.69
C TYR A 327 0.69 28.69 -0.10
N SER A 328 1.06 29.92 -0.50
CA SER A 328 2.29 30.21 -1.25
C SER A 328 3.21 31.22 -0.55
N ALA A 329 2.71 31.93 0.46
CA ALA A 329 3.42 32.91 1.26
C ALA A 329 2.69 33.10 2.61
N PRO A 330 3.36 33.66 3.63
CA PRO A 330 2.71 33.98 4.91
C PRO A 330 1.44 34.82 4.73
N VAL A 331 0.41 34.51 5.53
CA VAL A 331 -0.94 35.05 5.37
C VAL A 331 -1.31 35.91 6.57
N VAL A 332 -1.77 37.13 6.32
CA VAL A 332 -2.32 37.99 7.38
C VAL A 332 -3.72 37.50 7.74
N ILE A 333 -3.93 37.11 9.00
CA ILE A 333 -5.25 36.76 9.51
C ILE A 333 -5.95 38.05 9.94
N SER A 334 -7.15 38.29 9.42
CA SER A 334 -7.96 39.47 9.71
C SER A 334 -9.30 39.08 10.33
N GLY A 335 -9.90 40.01 11.06
CA GLY A 335 -11.18 39.81 11.75
C GLY A 335 -11.04 39.78 13.26
N GLU A 336 -11.90 40.52 13.95
CA GLU A 336 -11.98 40.54 15.41
C GLU A 336 -12.42 39.20 15.99
N GLY A 337 -11.96 38.89 17.20
CA GLY A 337 -12.37 37.70 17.94
C GLY A 337 -11.51 36.47 17.64
N GLU A 338 -12.08 35.31 17.93
CA GLU A 338 -11.42 34.02 17.67
C GLU A 338 -11.69 33.55 16.24
N ASN A 339 -10.65 33.61 15.40
CA ASN A 339 -10.67 33.08 14.05
C ASN A 339 -10.18 31.63 14.07
N THR A 340 -10.87 30.73 13.39
CA THR A 340 -10.43 29.32 13.23
C THR A 340 -9.76 29.16 11.86
N VAL A 341 -8.52 28.70 11.84
CA VAL A 341 -7.80 28.34 10.61
C VAL A 341 -7.77 26.83 10.51
N GLU A 342 -8.18 26.29 9.36
CA GLU A 342 -7.91 24.91 8.98
C GLU A 342 -6.82 24.87 7.92
N PHE A 343 -5.94 23.88 7.99
CA PHE A 343 -4.87 23.69 7.02
C PHE A 343 -4.58 22.21 6.78
N ARG A 344 -4.08 21.89 5.58
CA ARG A 344 -3.61 20.57 5.19
C ARG A 344 -2.64 20.67 4.02
N SER A 345 -1.78 19.67 3.87
CA SER A 345 -0.88 19.51 2.73
C SER A 345 -1.13 18.20 1.98
N THR A 346 -0.78 18.23 0.70
CA THR A 346 -0.78 17.09 -0.22
C THR A 346 0.61 16.98 -0.84
N ASP A 347 1.22 15.80 -0.80
CA ASP A 347 2.52 15.54 -1.43
C ASP A 347 2.41 15.39 -2.97
N ALA A 348 3.52 15.07 -3.64
CA ALA A 348 3.55 14.83 -5.08
C ALA A 348 2.89 13.50 -5.51
N ALA A 349 2.78 12.52 -4.60
CA ALA A 349 2.13 11.23 -4.84
C ALA A 349 0.60 11.30 -4.66
N GLY A 350 0.09 12.41 -4.11
CA GLY A 350 -1.33 12.65 -3.86
C GLY A 350 -1.79 12.28 -2.45
N ASN A 351 -0.91 11.91 -1.53
CA ASN A 351 -1.30 11.63 -0.15
C ASN A 351 -1.64 12.94 0.57
N VAL A 352 -2.79 12.96 1.25
CA VAL A 352 -3.32 14.16 1.92
C VAL A 352 -3.27 13.97 3.43
N GLU A 353 -2.70 14.92 4.16
CA GLU A 353 -2.70 14.86 5.62
C GLU A 353 -4.09 15.09 6.22
N THR A 354 -4.29 14.64 7.46
CA THR A 354 -5.52 14.96 8.21
C THR A 354 -5.60 16.47 8.46
N THR A 355 -6.76 17.08 8.21
CA THR A 355 -6.97 18.51 8.44
C THR A 355 -6.67 18.90 9.89
N LYS A 356 -5.76 19.87 10.03
CA LYS A 356 -5.38 20.47 11.32
C LYS A 356 -6.12 21.78 11.53
N THR A 357 -6.28 22.17 12.79
CA THR A 357 -7.00 23.38 13.19
C THR A 357 -6.15 24.22 14.14
N LEU A 358 -6.18 25.54 13.94
CA LEU A 358 -5.52 26.53 14.79
C LEU A 358 -6.49 27.68 15.10
N ALA A 359 -6.59 28.07 16.37
CA ALA A 359 -7.32 29.26 16.78
C ALA A 359 -6.40 30.48 16.83
N VAL A 360 -6.78 31.56 16.16
CA VAL A 360 -6.06 32.84 16.13
C VAL A 360 -6.97 33.94 16.69
N LYS A 361 -6.63 34.43 17.89
CA LYS A 361 -7.41 35.42 18.63
C LYS A 361 -6.90 36.83 18.30
N ILE A 362 -7.80 37.71 17.87
CA ILE A 362 -7.49 39.09 17.48
C ILE A 362 -8.39 40.06 18.28
N SER A 363 -7.81 41.16 18.76
CA SER A 363 -8.55 42.19 19.48
C SER A 363 -8.06 43.60 19.18
N SER A 364 -9.00 44.46 18.77
CA SER A 364 -8.82 45.91 18.64
C SER A 364 -9.06 46.68 19.96
N LEU A 365 -9.47 45.98 21.03
CA LEU A 365 -9.78 46.63 22.31
C LEU A 365 -8.52 47.35 22.85
N PRO A 366 -8.63 48.63 23.28
CA PRO A 366 -7.54 49.31 23.97
C PRO A 366 -7.08 48.53 25.21
N THR A 367 -5.79 48.53 25.49
CA THR A 367 -5.20 47.80 26.64
C THR A 367 -4.66 48.72 27.73
N SER A 368 -4.63 50.03 27.49
CA SER A 368 -4.14 51.01 28.45
C SER A 368 -5.17 51.28 29.54
N VAL A 369 -4.78 51.06 30.80
CA VAL A 369 -5.54 51.50 31.98
C VAL A 369 -5.41 53.03 32.10
N LEU A 370 -6.55 53.71 32.16
CA LEU A 370 -6.64 55.15 32.37
C LEU A 370 -6.70 55.50 33.86
N ASP A 371 -7.38 54.68 34.65
CA ASP A 371 -7.44 54.79 36.11
C ASP A 371 -7.50 53.39 36.74
N ALA A 372 -6.49 53.09 37.55
CA ALA A 372 -6.40 51.83 38.29
C ALA A 372 -6.96 51.95 39.72
N PHE A 373 -7.50 53.12 40.10
CA PHE A 373 -8.09 53.40 41.43
C PHE A 373 -7.23 53.08 42.67
N ASN A 374 -5.94 52.80 42.47
CA ASN A 374 -4.91 52.51 43.47
C ASN A 374 -4.51 53.74 44.28
N ARG A 375 -5.48 54.29 45.01
CA ARG A 375 -5.32 55.44 45.92
C ARG A 375 -6.14 55.21 47.20
N SER A 376 -5.95 56.08 48.19
CA SER A 376 -6.60 55.96 49.50
C SER A 376 -8.13 55.97 49.41
N ASN A 377 -8.78 55.36 50.40
CA ASN A 377 -10.25 55.35 50.49
C ASN A 377 -10.79 56.79 50.51
N GLY A 378 -11.85 57.07 49.73
CA GLY A 378 -12.38 58.42 49.59
C GLY A 378 -13.12 58.66 48.29
N ALA A 379 -13.21 59.92 47.86
CA ALA A 379 -13.84 60.28 46.58
C ALA A 379 -13.03 59.73 45.39
N ILE A 380 -13.71 59.38 44.28
CA ILE A 380 -13.01 58.98 43.05
C ILE A 380 -12.21 60.15 42.45
N GLY A 381 -12.68 61.38 42.61
CA GLY A 381 -11.94 62.59 42.26
C GLY A 381 -11.74 62.83 40.75
N SER A 382 -11.08 63.95 40.43
CA SER A 382 -10.70 64.30 39.05
C SER A 382 -9.83 63.20 38.42
N PRO A 383 -10.01 62.85 37.14
CA PRO A 383 -10.81 63.54 36.12
C PRO A 383 -12.21 62.98 35.89
N TRP A 384 -12.78 62.28 36.87
CA TRP A 384 -14.15 61.79 36.78
C TRP A 384 -15.16 62.94 36.96
N VAL A 385 -16.11 63.02 36.05
CA VAL A 385 -17.21 63.99 36.06
C VAL A 385 -18.57 63.25 36.01
N GLY A 386 -19.65 63.98 36.25
CA GLY A 386 -21.00 63.41 36.41
C GLY A 386 -21.31 63.12 37.86
N LEU A 387 -21.92 61.96 38.14
CA LEU A 387 -22.29 61.57 39.51
C LEU A 387 -21.08 61.01 40.27
N ALA A 388 -19.98 61.77 40.38
CA ALA A 388 -18.69 61.31 40.88
C ALA A 388 -18.43 61.55 42.39
N SER A 389 -19.45 61.99 43.14
CA SER A 389 -19.31 62.20 44.60
C SER A 389 -19.40 60.89 45.38
N THR A 390 -18.99 60.92 46.66
CA THR A 390 -19.04 59.76 47.57
C THR A 390 -20.44 59.23 47.86
N LEU A 391 -21.49 59.96 47.49
CA LEU A 391 -22.88 59.49 47.55
C LEU A 391 -23.18 58.44 46.46
N PHE A 392 -22.40 58.42 45.38
CA PHE A 392 -22.63 57.55 44.22
C PHE A 392 -21.49 56.56 44.03
N TYR A 393 -20.24 57.00 44.21
CA TYR A 393 -19.04 56.20 44.06
C TYR A 393 -17.99 56.59 45.09
N ARG A 394 -17.31 55.60 45.66
CA ARG A 394 -16.16 55.85 46.55
C ARG A 394 -15.08 54.81 46.35
N ILE A 395 -13.84 55.23 46.52
CA ILE A 395 -12.69 54.33 46.58
C ILE A 395 -12.73 53.62 47.92
N ALA A 396 -12.67 52.30 47.88
CA ALA A 396 -12.66 51.41 49.04
C ALA A 396 -11.78 50.19 48.72
N GLY A 397 -10.68 50.04 49.45
CA GLY A 397 -9.76 48.92 49.28
C GLY A 397 -9.09 48.92 47.89
N GLN A 398 -8.69 50.10 47.41
CA GLN A 398 -8.04 50.30 46.10
C GLN A 398 -8.92 49.90 44.89
N ARG A 399 -10.23 49.83 45.08
CA ARG A 399 -11.24 49.60 44.04
C ARG A 399 -12.38 50.59 44.25
N VAL A 400 -13.34 50.66 43.34
CA VAL A 400 -14.51 51.54 43.49
C VAL A 400 -15.73 50.76 43.94
N ASP A 401 -16.26 51.13 45.11
CA ASP A 401 -17.56 50.72 45.64
C ASP A 401 -18.66 51.51 44.93
N VAL A 402 -19.58 50.79 44.28
CA VAL A 402 -20.75 51.35 43.61
C VAL A 402 -21.81 51.55 44.68
N VAL A 403 -21.90 52.76 45.24
CA VAL A 403 -22.86 53.08 46.32
C VAL A 403 -24.27 53.20 45.74
N ASN A 404 -24.65 54.37 45.22
CA ASN A 404 -25.89 54.55 44.49
C ASN A 404 -25.72 54.32 42.98
N GLY A 405 -24.48 54.41 42.46
CA GLY A 405 -24.19 54.33 41.04
C GLY A 405 -24.72 55.52 40.24
N GLY A 406 -24.59 55.45 38.92
CA GLY A 406 -25.05 56.43 37.96
C GLY A 406 -24.04 56.63 36.82
N PRO A 407 -24.29 57.52 35.85
CA PRO A 407 -23.29 57.79 34.84
C PRO A 407 -22.10 58.59 35.40
N ILE A 408 -20.89 58.12 35.12
CA ILE A 408 -19.64 58.85 35.32
C ILE A 408 -18.80 58.81 34.05
N ILE A 409 -18.11 59.90 33.76
CA ILE A 409 -17.40 60.08 32.48
C ILE A 409 -15.93 60.37 32.79
N TRP A 410 -15.03 59.71 32.07
CA TRP A 410 -13.62 60.01 32.13
C TRP A 410 -13.31 61.21 31.25
N PHE A 411 -13.02 62.35 31.88
CA PHE A 411 -12.89 63.62 31.18
C PHE A 411 -11.45 64.16 31.21
N ARG A 412 -10.54 63.45 30.55
CA ARG A 412 -9.11 63.84 30.45
C ARG A 412 -8.49 63.47 29.11
N GLY A 413 -7.65 64.35 28.59
CA GLY A 413 -6.88 64.14 27.36
C GLY A 413 -7.59 64.67 26.11
N THR A 414 -7.26 64.09 24.95
CA THR A 414 -7.91 64.40 23.67
C THR A 414 -9.10 63.48 23.47
N MET A 415 -10.24 64.04 23.02
CA MET A 415 -11.45 63.27 22.73
C MET A 415 -11.13 62.17 21.70
N PRO A 416 -11.37 60.88 22.03
CA PRO A 416 -11.21 59.77 21.10
C PRO A 416 -12.01 59.98 19.80
N GLY A 417 -11.48 59.46 18.70
CA GLY A 417 -12.05 59.61 17.36
C GLY A 417 -13.24 58.66 17.08
N ALA A 418 -13.56 58.51 15.79
CA ALA A 418 -14.72 57.75 15.32
C ALA A 418 -14.71 56.26 15.69
N SER A 419 -13.55 55.67 15.98
CA SER A 419 -13.44 54.33 16.54
C SER A 419 -12.95 54.43 17.99
N GLN A 420 -13.77 53.97 18.95
CA GLN A 420 -13.49 54.12 20.37
C GLN A 420 -13.75 52.81 21.11
N GLY A 421 -12.86 52.45 22.03
CA GLY A 421 -13.10 51.37 22.98
C GLY A 421 -12.96 51.83 24.42
N ALA A 422 -13.57 51.06 25.32
CA ALA A 422 -13.42 51.18 26.76
C ALA A 422 -13.50 49.78 27.40
N PHE A 423 -12.92 49.64 28.58
CA PHE A 423 -13.03 48.45 29.39
C PHE A 423 -13.07 48.80 30.88
N VAL A 424 -13.61 47.88 31.67
CA VAL A 424 -13.59 47.93 33.13
C VAL A 424 -13.49 46.52 33.69
N THR A 425 -12.71 46.33 34.74
CA THR A 425 -12.71 45.10 35.51
C THR A 425 -13.90 45.11 36.46
N LEU A 426 -14.79 44.12 36.33
CA LEU A 426 -15.92 43.91 37.22
C LEU A 426 -15.43 43.22 38.49
N ALA A 427 -14.72 43.96 39.34
CA ALA A 427 -14.03 43.41 40.51
C ALA A 427 -14.96 42.69 41.49
N THR A 428 -16.23 43.09 41.55
CA THR A 428 -17.32 42.30 42.13
C THR A 428 -18.59 42.57 41.33
N VAL A 429 -19.19 41.52 40.78
CA VAL A 429 -20.47 41.60 40.06
C VAL A 429 -21.59 41.58 41.09
N ASP A 430 -22.47 42.59 41.07
CA ASP A 430 -23.75 42.52 41.78
C ASP A 430 -24.69 41.59 41.01
N PRO A 431 -25.06 40.41 41.54
CA PRO A 431 -25.88 39.43 40.81
C PRO A 431 -27.31 39.92 40.57
N ARG A 432 -27.77 40.96 41.27
CA ARG A 432 -29.09 41.57 41.08
C ARG A 432 -29.02 42.86 40.27
N GLY A 433 -27.81 43.34 39.95
CA GLY A 433 -27.56 44.59 39.27
C GLY A 433 -28.09 44.58 37.83
N PRO A 434 -29.11 45.38 37.49
CA PRO A 434 -29.66 45.44 36.14
C PRO A 434 -28.77 46.24 35.19
N ALA A 435 -27.87 47.07 35.71
CA ALA A 435 -26.93 47.82 34.89
C ALA A 435 -25.54 47.94 35.53
N GLN A 436 -24.55 47.31 34.92
CA GLN A 436 -23.14 47.43 35.29
C GLN A 436 -22.32 47.44 34.00
N GLY A 437 -21.64 48.54 33.68
CA GLY A 437 -20.82 48.53 32.47
C GLY A 437 -20.38 49.89 31.98
N LEU A 438 -20.33 50.02 30.66
CA LEU A 438 -19.57 51.05 29.97
C LEU A 438 -20.48 52.09 29.31
N LEU A 439 -19.95 53.29 29.20
CA LEU A 439 -20.42 54.32 28.28
C LEU A 439 -19.34 54.55 27.22
N LEU A 440 -19.77 54.61 25.98
CA LEU A 440 -18.97 54.96 24.81
C LEU A 440 -19.60 56.17 24.14
N LYS A 441 -18.78 56.92 23.39
CA LYS A 441 -19.21 58.03 22.56
C LYS A 441 -20.07 59.07 23.30
N VAL A 442 -19.79 59.34 24.58
CA VAL A 442 -20.50 60.38 25.33
C VAL A 442 -20.14 61.75 24.76
N GLN A 443 -21.14 62.49 24.27
CA GLN A 443 -20.91 63.76 23.56
C GLN A 443 -20.78 64.97 24.48
N ASP A 444 -20.94 64.80 25.79
CA ASP A 444 -20.96 65.89 26.75
C ASP A 444 -20.02 65.66 27.95
N ARG A 445 -19.88 66.70 28.78
CA ARG A 445 -18.94 66.75 29.90
C ARG A 445 -19.61 66.55 31.27
N THR A 446 -20.92 66.44 31.32
CA THR A 446 -21.68 66.60 32.58
C THR A 446 -22.58 65.42 32.88
N SER A 447 -23.28 64.88 31.88
CA SER A 447 -24.11 63.70 32.04
C SER A 447 -24.51 63.19 30.66
N PRO A 448 -24.49 61.88 30.39
CA PRO A 448 -25.15 61.35 29.22
C PRO A 448 -26.62 61.75 29.26
N ASP A 449 -26.97 62.76 28.48
CA ASP A 449 -28.31 63.30 28.36
C ASP A 449 -28.82 63.03 26.95
N ARG A 450 -30.14 62.83 26.87
CA ARG A 450 -30.92 62.58 25.66
C ARG A 450 -30.65 63.64 24.59
N ALA A 451 -30.31 64.87 24.99
CA ALA A 451 -29.98 65.96 24.08
C ALA A 451 -28.60 65.85 23.40
N LYS A 452 -27.65 65.09 23.98
CA LYS A 452 -26.24 65.11 23.56
C LYS A 452 -25.76 63.75 23.07
N GLY A 453 -26.24 62.65 23.67
CA GLY A 453 -26.11 61.29 23.17
C GLY A 453 -24.89 60.51 23.68
N ALA A 454 -25.07 59.18 23.77
CA ALA A 454 -24.10 58.20 24.24
C ALA A 454 -24.48 56.79 23.75
N ILE A 455 -23.52 55.87 23.77
CA ILE A 455 -23.75 54.44 23.58
C ILE A 455 -23.48 53.75 24.92
N GLY A 456 -24.49 53.11 25.50
CA GLY A 456 -24.37 52.27 26.69
C GLY A 456 -24.08 50.82 26.31
N VAL A 457 -23.18 50.18 27.05
CA VAL A 457 -22.98 48.74 27.03
C VAL A 457 -23.17 48.23 28.45
N ARG A 458 -24.34 47.67 28.67
CA ARG A 458 -24.86 47.34 29.99
C ARG A 458 -24.87 45.83 30.20
N TYR A 459 -24.15 45.35 31.21
CA TYR A 459 -24.32 43.98 31.69
C TYR A 459 -25.47 43.92 32.70
N ASP A 460 -26.47 43.09 32.40
CA ASP A 460 -27.56 42.70 33.29
C ASP A 460 -27.19 41.35 33.91
N ALA A 461 -26.67 41.39 35.14
CA ALA A 461 -26.16 40.21 35.81
C ALA A 461 -27.26 39.21 36.17
N ALA A 462 -28.47 39.71 36.47
CA ALA A 462 -29.62 38.87 36.80
C ALA A 462 -30.09 38.05 35.58
N ARG A 463 -29.91 38.59 34.37
CA ARG A 463 -30.27 37.92 33.12
C ARG A 463 -29.10 37.23 32.42
N GLY A 464 -27.86 37.48 32.83
CA GLY A 464 -26.68 36.97 32.15
C GLY A 464 -26.54 37.49 30.72
N THR A 465 -26.92 38.74 30.49
CA THR A 465 -26.91 39.36 29.15
C THR A 465 -26.22 40.72 29.11
N VAL A 466 -25.64 41.04 27.96
CA VAL A 466 -25.17 42.38 27.63
C VAL A 466 -26.15 43.03 26.67
N VAL A 467 -26.59 44.24 26.98
CA VAL A 467 -27.47 45.05 26.15
C VAL A 467 -26.70 46.28 25.68
N VAL A 468 -26.70 46.50 24.36
CA VAL A 468 -26.24 47.76 23.76
C VAL A 468 -27.43 48.72 23.68
N GLU A 469 -27.23 49.96 24.09
CA GLU A 469 -28.26 50.99 24.12
C GLU A 469 -27.71 52.27 23.46
N ALA A 470 -28.46 52.86 22.54
CA ALA A 470 -28.11 54.13 21.93
C ALA A 470 -29.06 55.24 22.39
N LEU A 471 -28.49 56.36 22.84
CA LEU A 471 -29.21 57.54 23.31
C LEU A 471 -29.04 58.70 22.32
N ARG A 472 -30.15 59.22 21.77
CA ARG A 472 -30.15 60.33 20.80
C ARG A 472 -31.35 61.28 20.95
N ILE A 473 -31.22 62.48 20.39
CA ILE A 473 -32.15 63.61 20.59
C ILE A 473 -33.41 63.58 19.71
N ASN A 474 -33.43 62.87 18.57
CA ASN A 474 -34.56 62.92 17.62
C ASN A 474 -34.75 61.61 16.83
N PRO A 475 -35.76 60.77 17.16
CA PRO A 475 -36.65 60.89 18.31
C PRO A 475 -35.93 60.66 19.65
N SER A 476 -36.44 61.28 20.71
CA SER A 476 -35.97 61.17 22.09
C SER A 476 -36.29 59.82 22.74
N ALA A 477 -35.81 58.73 22.14
CA ALA A 477 -36.02 57.37 22.61
C ALA A 477 -34.67 56.65 22.85
N PHE A 478 -34.64 55.84 23.91
CA PHE A 478 -33.60 54.81 24.03
C PHE A 478 -33.83 53.78 22.93
N THR A 479 -32.81 53.54 22.13
CA THR A 479 -32.81 52.36 21.25
C THR A 479 -32.04 51.26 21.97
N SER A 480 -32.75 50.31 22.57
CA SER A 480 -32.16 49.09 23.11
C SER A 480 -32.07 48.04 22.02
N TYR A 481 -30.89 47.45 21.86
CA TYR A 481 -30.64 46.40 20.89
C TYR A 481 -30.88 45.01 21.49
N ALA A 482 -30.94 43.99 20.63
CA ALA A 482 -31.12 42.61 21.07
C ALA A 482 -30.06 42.23 22.12
N PRO A 483 -30.46 41.62 23.25
CA PRO A 483 -29.53 41.20 24.29
C PRO A 483 -28.60 40.10 23.77
N LEU A 484 -27.32 40.20 24.09
CA LEU A 484 -26.33 39.15 23.86
C LEU A 484 -26.20 38.30 25.13
N ALA A 485 -26.37 36.99 25.02
CA ALA A 485 -26.18 36.06 26.14
C ALA A 485 -24.68 35.94 26.47
N VAL A 486 -24.24 36.69 27.48
CA VAL A 486 -22.85 36.75 27.95
C VAL A 486 -22.87 36.96 29.45
N SER A 487 -22.25 36.04 30.20
CA SER A 487 -22.12 36.14 31.65
C SER A 487 -20.71 36.52 32.07
N PHE A 488 -20.59 37.36 33.08
CA PHE A 488 -19.34 37.80 33.70
C PHE A 488 -19.28 37.33 35.14
N ALA A 489 -18.14 36.78 35.54
CA ALA A 489 -17.80 36.50 36.92
C ALA A 489 -17.11 37.71 37.55
N SER A 490 -17.09 37.77 38.88
CA SER A 490 -16.26 38.74 39.59
C SER A 490 -14.79 38.56 39.20
N GLY A 491 -14.12 39.65 38.83
CA GLY A 491 -12.76 39.66 38.29
C GLY A 491 -12.67 39.61 36.76
N ASP A 492 -13.77 39.31 36.04
CA ASP A 492 -13.77 39.41 34.58
C ASP A 492 -13.76 40.88 34.14
N GLN A 493 -13.19 41.13 32.96
CA GLN A 493 -13.21 42.44 32.31
C GLN A 493 -14.33 42.48 31.26
N LEU A 494 -15.22 43.48 31.39
CA LEU A 494 -16.15 43.87 30.34
C LEU A 494 -15.49 44.94 29.48
N GLY A 495 -15.37 44.67 28.18
CA GLY A 495 -14.90 45.61 27.19
C GLY A 495 -15.93 45.86 26.10
N ALA A 496 -15.85 47.02 25.48
CA ALA A 496 -16.62 47.32 24.29
C ALA A 496 -15.82 48.20 23.34
N TRP A 497 -16.00 47.98 22.04
CA TRP A 497 -15.40 48.77 20.98
C TRP A 497 -16.45 49.08 19.92
N VAL A 498 -16.59 50.35 19.56
CA VAL A 498 -17.41 50.78 18.42
C VAL A 498 -16.51 51.24 17.30
N ASN A 499 -16.70 50.67 16.11
CA ASN A 499 -15.97 51.05 14.91
C ASN A 499 -16.69 52.18 14.15
N ALA A 500 -16.02 52.75 13.14
CA ALA A 500 -16.59 53.82 12.32
C ALA A 500 -17.77 53.38 11.43
N SER A 501 -18.06 52.08 11.29
CA SER A 501 -19.23 51.58 10.56
C SER A 501 -20.48 51.43 11.46
N GLY A 502 -20.31 51.60 12.78
CA GLY A 502 -21.38 51.47 13.77
C GLY A 502 -21.62 50.03 14.22
N GLU A 503 -20.61 49.16 14.11
CA GLU A 503 -20.59 47.87 14.81
C GLU A 503 -20.00 48.07 16.21
N VAL A 504 -20.78 47.67 17.22
CA VAL A 504 -20.39 47.65 18.63
C VAL A 504 -20.02 46.21 18.99
N TRP A 505 -18.73 45.98 19.16
CA TRP A 505 -18.15 44.71 19.58
C TRP A 505 -18.10 44.65 21.10
N ILE A 506 -18.52 43.52 21.67
CA ILE A 506 -18.51 43.24 23.10
C ILE A 506 -17.38 42.28 23.38
N TYR A 507 -16.60 42.58 24.42
CA TYR A 507 -15.42 41.81 24.80
C TYR A 507 -15.58 41.29 26.23
N LYS A 508 -15.12 40.05 26.41
CA LYS A 508 -14.88 39.47 27.73
C LYS A 508 -13.39 39.17 27.83
N ASN A 509 -12.73 39.72 28.83
CA ASN A 509 -11.31 39.46 29.08
C ASN A 509 -10.44 39.75 27.84
N GLY A 510 -10.75 40.84 27.13
CA GLY A 510 -10.04 41.28 25.93
C GLY A 510 -10.36 40.54 24.63
N LEU A 511 -11.19 39.48 24.64
CA LEU A 511 -11.60 38.75 23.45
C LEU A 511 -13.07 39.04 23.09
N ALA A 512 -13.36 39.22 21.80
CA ALA A 512 -14.72 39.48 21.35
C ALA A 512 -15.63 38.26 21.63
N VAL A 513 -16.81 38.52 22.18
CA VAL A 513 -17.85 37.52 22.52
C VAL A 513 -19.17 37.78 21.81
N GLY A 514 -19.30 38.92 21.13
CA GLY A 514 -20.47 39.23 20.34
C GLY A 514 -20.34 40.62 19.71
N LYS A 515 -21.26 40.92 18.80
CA LYS A 515 -21.36 42.24 18.18
C LYS A 515 -22.81 42.62 17.92
N ILE A 516 -23.07 43.92 17.95
CA ILE A 516 -24.34 44.53 17.60
C ILE A 516 -24.08 45.59 16.54
N THR A 517 -24.89 45.58 15.47
CA THR A 517 -24.85 46.63 14.45
C THR A 517 -25.92 47.67 14.77
N LEU A 518 -25.51 48.93 14.90
CA LEU A 518 -26.44 50.04 15.11
C LEU A 518 -27.41 50.17 13.92
N ASN A 519 -28.63 50.63 14.17
CA ASN A 519 -29.60 50.92 13.11
C ASN A 519 -29.16 52.16 12.30
N ALA A 520 -29.82 52.43 11.17
CA ALA A 520 -29.44 53.53 10.27
C ALA A 520 -29.43 54.91 10.95
N ALA A 521 -30.37 55.18 11.87
CA ALA A 521 -30.47 56.47 12.53
C ALA A 521 -29.36 56.68 13.57
N ASP A 522 -29.03 55.64 14.34
CA ASP A 522 -27.95 55.68 15.33
C ASP A 522 -26.58 55.73 14.63
N LYS A 523 -26.41 55.01 13.51
CA LYS A 523 -25.23 55.13 12.63
C LYS A 523 -25.03 56.55 12.14
N ALA A 524 -26.08 57.18 11.61
CA ALA A 524 -26.02 58.56 11.12
C ALA A 524 -25.59 59.55 12.22
N PHE A 525 -25.94 59.27 13.48
CA PHE A 525 -25.54 60.12 14.60
C PHE A 525 -24.12 59.85 15.11
N PHE A 526 -23.72 58.58 15.29
CA PHE A 526 -22.49 58.22 16.02
C PHE A 526 -21.26 57.91 15.15
N ASN A 527 -21.43 57.41 13.92
CA ASN A 527 -20.31 56.88 13.14
C ASN A 527 -19.23 57.92 12.84
N GLY A 528 -19.63 59.16 12.55
CA GLY A 528 -18.71 60.27 12.29
C GLY A 528 -18.18 60.99 13.54
N LYS A 529 -18.64 60.63 14.74
CA LYS A 529 -18.34 61.36 15.97
C LYS A 529 -17.33 60.65 16.84
N GLY A 530 -16.46 61.44 17.48
CA GLY A 530 -15.71 61.02 18.66
C GLY A 530 -16.58 60.93 19.90
N GLY A 531 -16.00 60.82 21.09
CA GLY A 531 -16.74 60.92 22.35
C GLY A 531 -15.93 60.49 23.56
N TRP A 532 -16.42 60.78 24.75
CA TRP A 532 -15.74 60.41 26.01
C TRP A 532 -16.18 59.01 26.46
N PRO A 533 -15.25 58.18 26.97
CA PRO A 533 -15.60 56.92 27.57
C PRO A 533 -16.02 57.14 29.03
N GLY A 534 -16.78 56.21 29.58
CA GLY A 534 -17.25 56.29 30.96
C GLY A 534 -17.85 54.99 31.44
N LEU A 535 -18.54 55.08 32.57
CA LEU A 535 -19.20 53.94 33.22
C LEU A 535 -20.66 54.26 33.51
N LEU A 536 -21.47 53.21 33.51
CA LEU A 536 -22.88 53.26 33.91
C LEU A 536 -23.17 52.09 34.85
N TYR A 537 -23.46 52.43 36.10
CA TYR A 537 -23.99 51.49 37.08
C TYR A 537 -25.35 51.98 37.56
N LEU A 538 -26.41 51.17 37.46
CA LEU A 538 -27.75 51.54 37.94
C LEU A 538 -28.34 50.33 38.67
N GLY A 539 -28.79 50.54 39.91
CA GLY A 539 -29.37 49.49 40.74
C GLY A 539 -28.40 48.35 41.09
N ALA A 540 -27.09 48.63 41.09
CA ALA A 540 -26.02 47.66 41.32
C ALA A 540 -25.16 48.03 42.54
N GLY A 541 -25.83 48.29 43.68
CA GLY A 541 -25.19 48.78 44.90
C GLY A 541 -24.25 47.78 45.60
N GLY A 542 -24.27 46.51 45.17
CA GLY A 542 -23.34 45.49 45.65
C GLY A 542 -22.08 45.34 44.78
N ALA A 543 -21.94 46.14 43.73
CA ALA A 543 -20.87 45.99 42.75
C ALA A 543 -19.59 46.72 43.19
N PHE A 544 -18.45 46.13 42.82
CA PHE A 544 -17.16 46.83 42.84
C PHE A 544 -16.57 46.78 41.43
N PHE A 545 -15.89 47.85 41.05
CA PHE A 545 -15.13 47.85 39.80
C PHE A 545 -13.72 48.37 40.01
N ASP A 546 -12.86 48.02 39.07
CA ASP A 546 -11.45 48.38 39.07
C ASP A 546 -10.94 48.52 37.63
N ASP A 547 -9.71 49.01 37.45
CA ASP A 547 -8.99 49.12 36.18
C ASP A 547 -9.88 49.60 35.02
N PHE A 548 -10.18 50.89 35.00
CA PHE A 548 -10.88 51.50 33.88
C PHE A 548 -9.89 51.90 32.79
N GLY A 549 -10.15 51.48 31.56
CA GLY A 549 -9.38 51.86 30.39
C GLY A 549 -10.24 52.30 29.23
N GLY A 550 -9.62 52.99 28.27
CA GLY A 550 -10.31 53.43 27.07
C GLY A 550 -9.45 54.30 26.18
N GLY A 551 -9.97 54.60 24.99
CA GLY A 551 -9.27 55.42 24.01
C GLY A 551 -9.60 55.02 22.59
N ASN A 552 -8.75 55.45 21.65
CA ASN A 552 -8.79 54.97 20.28
C ASN A 552 -8.37 53.50 20.24
N ALA A 553 -9.06 52.69 19.45
CA ALA A 553 -8.62 51.32 19.19
C ALA A 553 -7.31 51.31 18.40
N ALA A 554 -6.54 50.23 18.56
CA ALA A 554 -5.39 49.96 17.71
C ALA A 554 -5.88 49.80 16.26
N ARG A 555 -5.18 50.44 15.32
CA ARG A 555 -5.41 50.25 13.88
C ARG A 555 -4.89 48.90 13.44
#